data_AF-A0A1C9ZY37-F1
#
_entry.id   AF-A0A1C9ZY37-F1
#
_cell.length_a   1.000
_cell.length_b   1.000
_cell.length_c   1.000
_cell.angle_alpha   90.00
_cell.angle_beta   90.00
_cell.angle_gamma   90.00
#
_symmetry.space_group_name_H-M   'P 1'
#
loop_
_entity.id
_entity.type
_entity.pdbx_description
1 polymer ?
#
loop_
_entity_poly.entity_id
_entity_poly.type
_entity_poly.pdbx_seq_one_letter_code
_entity_poly.pdbx_strand_id
1 'polypeptide(L)'
;DMIFLKFLLLLSGLTMFMAGISANYEFDLKKIIALSTLSQLGLMMSILSMGMPDLAFFHLLTHAMFKALLFMCAGVVIHMMNDIQDIRYMGGISFYIPLTSLCLNISNLALCGIPFLAGFYSKDMILEMVSMSNLNLMIFFLYYFSTGLTMFYTVRLLFYLMVNDYNLMVVYNLYDEDYVMLKSMFMLLFMSLIVGSFLSWMIFNYPYMIYLPINMKMMVIYVMLMGLFLGYLISNMK
;
A
#
# COMPACT_ATOMS: atom_id res chain seq x y z
N ASP A 1 -27.14 -17.21 -5.89
CA ASP A 1 -26.41 -15.93 -6.04
C ASP A 1 -25.77 -15.44 -4.74
N MET A 2 -26.53 -15.25 -3.65
CA MET A 2 -25.97 -14.80 -2.35
C MET A 2 -24.88 -15.72 -1.76
N ILE A 3 -24.97 -17.04 -1.95
CA ILE A 3 -23.96 -17.99 -1.45
C ILE A 3 -22.63 -17.80 -2.18
N PHE A 4 -22.68 -17.58 -3.50
CA PHE A 4 -21.48 -17.33 -4.30
C PHE A 4 -20.76 -16.05 -3.86
N LEU A 5 -21.51 -14.96 -3.66
CA LEU A 5 -20.94 -13.69 -3.17
C LEU A 5 -20.31 -13.84 -1.79
N LYS A 6 -20.96 -14.55 -0.85
CA LYS A 6 -20.40 -14.82 0.48
C LYS A 6 -19.14 -15.68 0.43
N PHE A 7 -19.09 -16.65 -0.47
CA PHE A 7 -17.91 -17.48 -0.68
C PHE A 7 -16.75 -16.65 -1.27
N LEU A 8 -17.05 -15.80 -2.27
CA LEU A 8 -16.08 -14.90 -2.86
C LEU A 8 -15.55 -13.89 -1.84
N LEU A 9 -16.41 -13.36 -0.95
CA LEU A 9 -16.02 -12.48 0.15
C LEU A 9 -15.02 -13.15 1.10
N LEU A 10 -15.25 -14.42 1.44
CA LEU A 10 -14.34 -15.17 2.30
C LEU A 10 -13.00 -15.43 1.60
N LEU A 11 -13.02 -15.91 0.36
CA LEU A 11 -11.80 -16.18 -0.40
C LEU A 11 -10.96 -14.91 -0.59
N SER A 12 -11.59 -13.82 -0.99
CA SER A 12 -10.92 -12.53 -1.16
C SER A 12 -10.32 -12.02 0.16
N GLY A 13 -11.05 -12.11 1.28
CA GLY A 13 -10.51 -11.80 2.61
C GLY A 13 -9.30 -12.66 3.00
N LEU A 14 -9.33 -13.96 2.70
CA LEU A 14 -8.20 -14.86 2.95
C LEU A 14 -6.99 -14.54 2.05
N THR A 15 -7.22 -14.19 0.77
CA THR A 15 -6.12 -13.77 -0.12
C THR A 15 -5.47 -12.48 0.37
N MET A 16 -6.26 -11.51 0.86
CA MET A 16 -5.74 -10.27 1.44
C MET A 16 -4.82 -10.54 2.63
N PHE A 17 -5.25 -11.43 3.52
CA PHE A 17 -4.49 -11.82 4.70
C PHE A 17 -3.22 -12.61 4.38
N MET A 18 -3.31 -13.63 3.53
CA MET A 18 -2.18 -14.47 3.12
C MET A 18 -1.09 -13.65 2.40
N ALA A 19 -1.50 -12.74 1.52
CA ALA A 19 -0.60 -11.83 0.84
C ALA A 19 0.09 -10.86 1.82
N GLY A 20 -0.67 -10.35 2.79
CA GLY A 20 -0.13 -9.48 3.84
C GLY A 20 0.94 -10.18 4.69
N ILE A 21 0.71 -11.43 5.08
CA ILE A 21 1.70 -12.21 5.86
C ILE A 21 2.94 -12.51 5.03
N SER A 22 2.77 -13.02 3.81
CA SER A 22 3.90 -13.35 2.94
C SER A 22 4.75 -12.11 2.61
N ALA A 23 4.12 -10.96 2.39
CA ALA A 23 4.82 -9.70 2.15
C ALA A 23 5.69 -9.23 3.34
N ASN A 24 5.45 -9.72 4.56
CA ASN A 24 6.25 -9.41 5.74
C ASN A 24 7.48 -10.31 5.92
N TYR A 25 7.53 -11.46 5.24
CA TYR A 25 8.64 -12.41 5.32
C TYR A 25 9.49 -12.44 4.05
N GLU A 26 8.99 -11.94 2.93
CA GLU A 26 9.78 -11.81 1.72
C GLU A 26 10.87 -10.74 1.83
N PHE A 27 12.00 -10.97 1.17
CA PHE A 27 13.13 -10.03 1.09
C PHE A 27 13.36 -9.47 -0.32
N ASP A 28 12.80 -10.10 -1.36
CA ASP A 28 12.90 -9.56 -2.72
C ASP A 28 11.98 -8.34 -2.87
N LEU A 29 12.57 -7.19 -3.23
CA LEU A 29 11.86 -5.92 -3.37
C LEU A 29 10.65 -6.03 -4.33
N LYS A 30 10.82 -6.63 -5.51
CA LYS A 30 9.73 -6.83 -6.48
C LYS A 30 8.62 -7.72 -5.93
N LYS A 31 8.96 -8.78 -5.17
CA LYS A 31 7.97 -9.70 -4.59
C LYS A 31 7.15 -9.03 -3.49
N ILE A 32 7.76 -8.19 -2.65
CA ILE A 32 7.04 -7.40 -1.64
C ILE A 32 6.01 -6.47 -2.32
N ILE A 33 6.38 -5.79 -3.40
CA ILE A 33 5.47 -4.91 -4.15
C ILE A 33 4.36 -5.73 -4.84
N ALA A 34 4.69 -6.90 -5.38
CA ALA A 34 3.71 -7.80 -6.00
C ALA A 34 2.72 -8.37 -4.98
N LEU A 35 3.17 -8.88 -3.83
CA LEU A 35 2.29 -9.39 -2.77
C LEU A 35 1.39 -8.28 -2.21
N SER A 36 1.91 -7.06 -2.10
CA SER A 36 1.05 -5.94 -1.72
C SER A 36 0.00 -5.59 -2.80
N THR A 37 0.26 -5.79 -4.10
CA THR A 37 -0.82 -5.72 -5.11
C THR A 37 -1.85 -6.83 -4.95
N LEU A 38 -1.42 -8.05 -4.62
CA LEU A 38 -2.33 -9.18 -4.39
C LEU A 38 -3.22 -8.91 -3.17
N SER A 39 -2.69 -8.28 -2.12
CA SER A 39 -3.49 -7.86 -0.97
C SER A 39 -4.56 -6.83 -1.33
N GLN A 40 -4.22 -5.81 -2.13
CA GLN A 40 -5.17 -4.76 -2.54
C GLN A 40 -6.20 -5.29 -3.55
N LEU A 41 -5.82 -6.23 -4.43
CA LEU A 41 -6.76 -6.94 -5.30
C LEU A 41 -7.73 -7.79 -4.47
N GLY A 42 -7.26 -8.46 -3.42
CA GLY A 42 -8.12 -9.12 -2.44
C GLY A 42 -9.15 -8.16 -1.86
N LEU A 43 -8.73 -6.94 -1.50
CA LEU A 43 -9.62 -5.88 -1.01
C LEU A 43 -10.62 -5.39 -2.07
N MET A 44 -10.20 -5.23 -3.32
CA MET A 44 -11.11 -4.86 -4.42
C MET A 44 -12.17 -5.94 -4.68
N MET A 45 -11.76 -7.20 -4.71
CA MET A 45 -12.66 -8.33 -4.93
C MET A 45 -13.66 -8.51 -3.79
N SER A 46 -13.22 -8.25 -2.55
CA SER A 46 -14.09 -8.34 -1.38
C SER A 46 -15.15 -7.23 -1.37
N ILE A 47 -14.85 -6.02 -1.86
CA ILE A 47 -15.85 -4.94 -2.02
C ILE A 47 -16.85 -5.26 -3.12
N LEU A 48 -16.38 -5.78 -4.25
CA LEU A 48 -17.26 -6.22 -5.34
C LEU A 48 -18.28 -7.26 -4.83
N SER A 49 -17.83 -8.17 -3.97
CA SER A 49 -18.70 -9.18 -3.35
C SER A 49 -19.77 -8.60 -2.42
N MET A 50 -19.53 -7.41 -1.84
CA MET A 50 -20.50 -6.67 -1.01
C MET A 50 -21.50 -5.86 -1.84
N GLY A 51 -21.37 -5.85 -3.16
CA GLY A 51 -22.27 -5.13 -4.06
C GLY A 51 -21.94 -3.65 -4.24
N MET A 52 -20.71 -3.22 -3.97
CA MET A 52 -20.26 -1.82 -4.10
C MET A 52 -19.25 -1.65 -5.26
N PRO A 53 -19.66 -1.79 -6.53
CA PRO A 53 -18.75 -1.75 -7.68
C PRO A 53 -18.09 -0.38 -7.88
N ASP A 54 -18.78 0.71 -7.57
CA ASP A 54 -18.25 2.08 -7.74
C ASP A 54 -17.04 2.32 -6.83
N LEU A 55 -17.09 1.83 -5.59
CA LEU A 55 -15.97 1.90 -4.63
C LEU A 55 -14.79 1.02 -5.07
N ALA A 56 -15.07 -0.17 -5.60
CA ALA A 56 -14.02 -1.05 -6.11
C ALA A 56 -13.32 -0.45 -7.33
N PHE A 57 -14.07 0.14 -8.27
CA PHE A 57 -13.53 0.81 -9.44
C PHE A 57 -12.73 2.06 -9.05
N PHE A 58 -13.25 2.87 -8.13
CA PHE A 58 -12.54 4.01 -7.59
C PHE A 58 -11.19 3.61 -6.98
N HIS A 59 -11.16 2.56 -6.15
CA HIS A 59 -9.92 2.06 -5.57
C HIS A 59 -8.97 1.48 -6.62
N LEU A 60 -9.48 0.80 -7.66
CA LEU A 60 -8.66 0.29 -8.76
C LEU A 60 -7.90 1.43 -9.45
N LEU A 61 -8.56 2.54 -9.75
CA LEU A 61 -7.94 3.69 -10.40
C LEU A 61 -6.87 4.34 -9.52
N THR A 62 -7.18 4.62 -8.24
CA THR A 62 -6.19 5.21 -7.33
C THR A 62 -5.00 4.28 -7.11
N HIS A 63 -5.25 2.98 -6.95
CA HIS A 63 -4.24 1.94 -6.81
C HIS A 63 -3.31 1.85 -8.02
N ALA A 64 -3.84 1.92 -9.24
CA ALA A 64 -3.01 1.89 -10.45
C ALA A 64 -1.96 3.02 -10.45
N MET A 65 -2.33 4.23 -10.01
CA MET A 65 -1.43 5.38 -10.04
C MET A 65 -0.26 5.23 -9.04
N PHE A 66 -0.55 4.95 -7.75
CA PHE A 66 0.52 4.83 -6.77
C PHE A 66 1.32 3.52 -6.90
N LYS A 67 0.73 2.44 -7.43
CA LYS A 67 1.50 1.22 -7.73
C LYS A 67 2.42 1.37 -8.92
N ALA A 68 2.00 2.06 -9.98
CA ALA A 68 2.88 2.38 -11.10
C ALA A 68 4.11 3.17 -10.62
N LEU A 69 3.88 4.16 -9.73
CA LEU A 69 4.96 4.92 -9.10
C LEU A 69 5.90 4.01 -8.28
N LEU A 70 5.35 3.11 -7.45
CA LEU A 70 6.15 2.17 -6.65
C LEU A 70 7.02 1.26 -7.51
N PHE A 71 6.45 0.64 -8.55
CA PHE A 71 7.21 -0.24 -9.45
C PHE A 71 8.27 0.52 -10.26
N MET A 72 7.99 1.77 -10.65
CA MET A 72 8.97 2.60 -11.34
C MET A 72 10.15 2.95 -10.43
N CYS A 73 9.89 3.42 -9.21
CA CYS A 73 10.93 3.72 -8.22
C CYS A 73 11.75 2.45 -7.87
N ALA A 74 11.08 1.33 -7.67
CA ALA A 74 11.70 0.03 -7.45
C ALA A 74 12.61 -0.40 -8.62
N GLY A 75 12.18 -0.17 -9.86
CA GLY A 75 12.97 -0.43 -11.05
C GLY A 75 14.26 0.38 -11.06
N VAL A 76 14.19 1.66 -10.70
CA VAL A 76 15.38 2.52 -10.57
C VAL A 76 16.34 1.97 -9.53
N VAL A 77 15.83 1.68 -8.32
CA VAL A 77 16.66 1.16 -7.22
C VAL A 77 17.36 -0.14 -7.64
N ILE A 78 16.66 -1.05 -8.31
CA ILE A 78 17.24 -2.33 -8.75
C ILE A 78 18.27 -2.12 -9.85
N HIS A 79 18.01 -1.22 -10.79
CA HIS A 79 18.97 -0.90 -11.85
C HIS A 79 20.26 -0.30 -11.28
N MET A 80 20.14 0.63 -10.34
CA MET A 80 21.27 1.26 -9.67
C MET A 80 22.07 0.30 -8.79
N MET A 81 21.44 -0.79 -8.33
CA MET A 81 22.06 -1.85 -7.54
C MET A 81 22.50 -3.05 -8.39
N ASN A 82 22.73 -2.88 -9.70
CA ASN A 82 23.17 -3.94 -10.62
C ASN A 82 22.30 -5.22 -10.53
N ASP A 83 20.99 -5.06 -10.58
CA ASP A 83 19.99 -6.14 -10.52
C ASP A 83 19.90 -6.92 -9.19
N ILE A 84 20.57 -6.46 -8.13
CA ILE A 84 20.35 -6.99 -6.78
C ILE A 84 18.98 -6.51 -6.27
N GLN A 85 18.12 -7.46 -5.93
CA GLN A 85 16.72 -7.19 -5.51
C GLN A 85 16.47 -7.42 -4.02
N ASP A 86 17.40 -8.06 -3.33
CA ASP A 86 17.26 -8.39 -1.91
C ASP A 86 17.48 -7.15 -1.05
N ILE A 87 16.45 -6.76 -0.29
CA ILE A 87 16.45 -5.56 0.56
C ILE A 87 17.50 -5.58 1.67
N ARG A 88 18.07 -6.74 2.00
CA ARG A 88 19.11 -6.87 3.05
C ARG A 88 20.47 -6.33 2.63
N TYR A 89 20.72 -6.26 1.32
CA TYR A 89 21.91 -5.65 0.74
C TYR A 89 21.68 -4.20 0.31
N MET A 90 20.48 -3.68 0.52
CA MET A 90 20.12 -2.29 0.28
C MET A 90 20.23 -1.50 1.60
N GLY A 91 20.47 -0.19 1.50
CA GLY A 91 20.56 0.70 2.66
C GLY A 91 20.94 2.11 2.24
N GLY A 92 20.50 3.11 3.01
CA GLY A 92 20.80 4.53 2.83
C GLY A 92 20.53 5.12 1.43
N ILE A 93 19.58 4.59 0.67
CA ILE A 93 19.28 5.07 -0.70
C ILE A 93 18.88 6.56 -0.70
N SER A 94 18.31 7.03 0.41
CA SER A 94 17.87 8.42 0.62
C SER A 94 18.97 9.47 0.37
N PHE A 95 20.24 9.18 0.66
CA PHE A 95 21.32 10.14 0.46
C PHE A 95 21.86 10.16 -0.97
N TYR A 96 21.78 9.04 -1.70
CA TYR A 96 22.30 8.94 -3.06
C TYR A 96 21.25 9.33 -4.11
N ILE A 97 20.01 8.87 -3.90
CA ILE A 97 18.92 9.08 -4.85
C ILE A 97 17.73 9.74 -4.12
N PRO A 98 17.88 11.02 -3.71
CA PRO A 98 16.91 11.70 -2.85
C PRO A 98 15.53 11.85 -3.52
N LEU A 99 15.49 11.95 -4.84
CA LEU A 99 14.24 12.18 -5.55
C LEU A 99 13.41 10.90 -5.73
N THR A 100 14.02 9.79 -6.15
CA THR A 100 13.34 8.49 -6.13
C THR A 100 12.93 8.08 -4.73
N SER A 101 13.75 8.34 -3.71
CA SER A 101 13.40 8.00 -2.33
C SER A 101 12.17 8.77 -1.85
N LEU A 102 12.03 10.06 -2.20
CA LEU A 102 10.82 10.83 -1.96
C LEU A 102 9.60 10.23 -2.66
N CYS A 103 9.73 9.87 -3.95
CA CYS A 103 8.65 9.27 -4.72
C CYS A 103 8.22 7.90 -4.16
N LEU A 104 9.19 7.06 -3.76
CA LEU A 104 8.97 5.76 -3.15
C LEU A 104 8.27 5.90 -1.78
N ASN A 105 8.67 6.89 -0.97
CA ASN A 105 8.04 7.15 0.31
C ASN A 105 6.59 7.62 0.14
N ILE A 106 6.34 8.61 -0.72
CA ILE A 106 4.97 9.13 -0.95
C ILE A 106 4.04 8.02 -1.45
N SER A 107 4.53 7.16 -2.36
CA SER A 107 3.74 6.06 -2.89
C SER A 107 3.51 4.92 -1.88
N ASN A 108 4.47 4.63 -1.00
CA ASN A 108 4.27 3.72 0.14
C ASN A 108 3.24 4.28 1.13
N LEU A 109 3.32 5.57 1.48
CA LEU A 109 2.36 6.24 2.37
C LEU A 109 0.95 6.27 1.74
N ALA A 110 0.86 6.39 0.41
CA ALA A 110 -0.41 6.31 -0.30
C ALA A 110 -1.01 4.88 -0.22
N LEU A 111 -0.20 3.83 -0.34
CA LEU A 111 -0.65 2.43 -0.17
C LEU A 111 -1.19 2.14 1.24
N CYS A 112 -0.56 2.76 2.24
CA CYS A 112 -0.99 2.72 3.63
C CYS A 112 -2.39 3.35 3.79
N GLY A 113 -2.65 4.45 3.09
CA GLY A 113 -3.89 5.22 3.22
C GLY A 113 -3.77 6.34 4.25
N ILE A 114 -2.61 7.00 4.31
CA ILE A 114 -2.42 8.16 5.17
C ILE A 114 -3.29 9.33 4.69
N PRO A 115 -3.85 10.14 5.62
CA PRO A 115 -4.77 11.22 5.28
C PRO A 115 -4.27 12.11 4.14
N PHE A 116 -5.19 12.51 3.26
CA PHE A 116 -4.97 13.38 2.10
C PHE A 116 -4.17 12.79 0.92
N LEU A 117 -3.65 11.56 1.02
CA LEU A 117 -3.08 10.86 -0.14
C LEU A 117 -4.17 10.11 -0.92
N ALA A 118 -3.93 9.78 -2.20
CA ALA A 118 -4.97 9.17 -3.04
C ALA A 118 -5.54 7.85 -2.48
N GLY A 119 -4.72 7.06 -1.77
CA GLY A 119 -5.17 5.82 -1.15
C GLY A 119 -6.14 6.03 0.02
N PHE A 120 -6.06 7.15 0.75
CA PHE A 120 -6.97 7.44 1.87
C PHE A 120 -8.42 7.57 1.38
N TYR A 121 -8.64 8.36 0.34
CA TYR A 121 -9.99 8.62 -0.18
C TYR A 121 -10.77 7.35 -0.53
N SER A 122 -10.07 6.31 -0.99
CA SER A 122 -10.70 5.03 -1.36
C SER A 122 -10.65 4.02 -0.22
N LYS A 123 -9.46 3.71 0.30
CA LYS A 123 -9.26 2.63 1.28
C LYS A 123 -9.95 2.91 2.61
N ASP A 124 -9.92 4.15 3.10
CA ASP A 124 -10.57 4.51 4.37
C ASP A 124 -12.09 4.40 4.23
N MET A 125 -12.64 4.97 3.15
CA MET A 125 -14.06 4.89 2.82
C MET A 125 -14.54 3.44 2.69
N ILE A 126 -13.73 2.57 2.10
CA ILE A 126 -14.01 1.13 2.02
C ILE A 126 -14.10 0.51 3.42
N LEU A 127 -13.14 0.76 4.30
CA LEU A 127 -13.12 0.19 5.65
C LEU A 127 -14.28 0.72 6.50
N GLU A 128 -14.63 2.00 6.35
CA GLU A 128 -15.82 2.57 7.00
C GLU A 128 -17.11 1.88 6.51
N MET A 129 -17.26 1.64 5.21
CA MET A 129 -18.41 0.90 4.66
C MET A 129 -18.46 -0.57 5.10
N VAL A 130 -17.30 -1.22 5.24
CA VAL A 130 -17.20 -2.58 5.80
C VAL A 130 -17.67 -2.59 7.25
N SER A 131 -17.25 -1.61 8.06
CA SER A 131 -17.65 -1.51 9.48
C SER A 131 -19.14 -1.20 9.67
N MET A 132 -19.74 -0.52 8.69
CA MET A 132 -21.17 -0.26 8.62
C MET A 132 -21.99 -1.49 8.29
N SER A 133 -21.47 -2.33 7.42
CA SER A 133 -22.18 -3.51 6.95
C SER A 133 -22.23 -4.60 8.02
N ASN A 134 -23.34 -5.34 8.06
CA ASN A 134 -23.54 -6.46 8.98
C ASN A 134 -22.75 -7.70 8.53
N LEU A 135 -21.43 -7.65 8.68
CA LEU A 135 -20.52 -8.73 8.32
C LEU A 135 -20.22 -9.65 9.50
N ASN A 136 -19.78 -10.86 9.17
CA ASN A 136 -19.32 -11.80 10.17
C ASN A 136 -18.03 -11.29 10.85
N LEU A 137 -17.87 -11.58 12.14
CA LEU A 137 -16.70 -11.21 12.95
C LEU A 137 -15.39 -11.65 12.29
N MET A 138 -15.37 -12.83 11.67
CA MET A 138 -14.19 -13.34 10.96
C MET A 138 -13.78 -12.43 9.79
N ILE A 139 -14.75 -11.97 8.99
CA ILE A 139 -14.47 -11.07 7.85
C ILE A 139 -13.97 -9.73 8.37
N PHE A 140 -14.63 -9.19 9.40
CA PHE A 140 -14.19 -7.96 10.06
C PHE A 140 -12.73 -8.07 10.53
N PHE A 141 -12.36 -9.16 11.21
CA PHE A 141 -10.97 -9.41 11.62
C PHE A 141 -10.01 -9.45 10.42
N LEU A 142 -10.35 -10.17 9.35
CA LEU A 142 -9.51 -10.28 8.15
C LEU A 142 -9.22 -8.91 7.52
N TYR A 143 -10.21 -8.02 7.41
CA TYR A 143 -10.02 -6.67 6.86
C TYR A 143 -9.11 -5.81 7.73
N TYR A 144 -9.42 -5.67 9.02
CA TYR A 144 -8.63 -4.80 9.89
C TYR A 144 -7.22 -5.36 10.07
N PHE A 145 -7.07 -6.65 10.41
CA PHE A 145 -5.74 -7.21 10.63
C PHE A 145 -4.86 -7.13 9.37
N SER A 146 -5.40 -7.41 8.19
CA SER A 146 -4.64 -7.26 6.94
C SER A 146 -4.26 -5.80 6.65
N THR A 147 -5.11 -4.82 6.98
CA THR A 147 -4.72 -3.39 6.87
C THR A 147 -3.55 -3.05 7.81
N GLY A 148 -3.52 -3.61 9.02
CA GLY A 148 -2.37 -3.51 9.93
C GLY A 148 -1.12 -4.16 9.34
N LEU A 149 -1.25 -5.32 8.70
CA LEU A 149 -0.14 -5.95 7.98
C LEU A 149 0.37 -5.09 6.82
N THR A 150 -0.50 -4.31 6.15
CA THR A 150 -0.06 -3.36 5.11
C THR A 150 0.85 -2.27 5.65
N MET A 151 0.56 -1.74 6.84
CA MET A 151 1.48 -0.84 7.52
C MET A 151 2.76 -1.53 7.94
N PHE A 152 2.65 -2.78 8.39
CA PHE A 152 3.78 -3.52 8.88
C PHE A 152 4.85 -3.73 7.78
N TYR A 153 4.49 -4.26 6.60
CA TYR A 153 5.49 -4.48 5.54
C TYR A 153 5.98 -3.19 4.90
N THR A 154 5.16 -2.13 4.83
CA THR A 154 5.59 -0.85 4.25
C THR A 154 6.61 -0.16 5.12
N VAL A 155 6.39 -0.14 6.43
CA VAL A 155 7.35 0.41 7.40
C VAL A 155 8.64 -0.41 7.37
N ARG A 156 8.54 -1.73 7.34
CA ARG A 156 9.70 -2.62 7.17
C ARG A 156 10.50 -2.27 5.92
N LEU A 157 9.84 -2.12 4.77
CA LEU A 157 10.48 -1.74 3.50
C LEU A 157 11.19 -0.38 3.61
N LEU A 158 10.55 0.61 4.24
CA LEU A 158 11.15 1.93 4.45
C LEU A 158 12.42 1.87 5.31
N PHE A 159 12.42 1.07 6.38
CA PHE A 159 13.60 0.93 7.23
C PHE A 159 14.78 0.29 6.51
N TYR A 160 14.56 -0.83 5.81
CA TYR A 160 15.62 -1.51 5.06
C TYR A 160 16.20 -0.64 3.93
N LEU A 161 15.37 0.09 3.19
CA LEU A 161 15.85 0.88 2.04
C LEU A 161 16.45 2.23 2.42
N MET A 162 15.85 2.94 3.40
CA MET A 162 16.12 4.36 3.61
C MET A 162 16.85 4.69 4.90
N VAL A 163 16.59 3.93 5.98
CA VAL A 163 17.05 4.29 7.33
C VAL A 163 18.28 3.50 7.74
N ASN A 164 18.33 2.21 7.39
CA ASN A 164 19.46 1.35 7.74
C ASN A 164 20.74 1.83 7.05
N ASP A 165 21.85 1.59 7.76
CA ASP A 165 23.19 1.87 7.26
C ASP A 165 23.48 1.10 5.97
N TYR A 166 24.42 1.64 5.19
CA TYR A 166 24.83 1.05 3.93
C TYR A 166 25.41 -0.34 4.12
N ASN A 167 24.78 -1.32 3.45
CA ASN A 167 25.28 -2.68 3.36
C ASN A 167 25.61 -3.06 1.90
N LEU A 168 26.24 -2.12 1.18
CA LEU A 168 26.59 -2.31 -0.22
C LEU A 168 27.81 -3.23 -0.34
N MET A 169 27.64 -4.34 -1.06
CA MET A 169 28.70 -5.34 -1.31
C MET A 169 29.81 -4.87 -2.27
N VAL A 170 29.60 -3.80 -3.04
CA VAL A 170 30.52 -3.34 -4.11
C VAL A 170 30.60 -1.80 -4.12
N VAL A 171 31.68 -1.25 -4.67
CA VAL A 171 31.76 0.19 -5.02
C VAL A 171 30.73 0.48 -6.11
N TYR A 172 29.56 0.99 -5.72
CA TYR A 172 28.52 1.42 -6.67
C TYR A 172 28.76 2.86 -7.11
N ASN A 173 28.70 3.09 -8.41
CA ASN A 173 28.66 4.44 -8.96
C ASN A 173 27.19 4.90 -9.00
N LEU A 174 26.67 5.39 -7.88
CA LEU A 174 25.24 5.69 -7.69
C LEU A 174 24.78 7.03 -8.32
N TYR A 175 25.42 7.49 -9.39
CA TYR A 175 25.34 8.91 -9.77
C TYR A 175 24.38 9.31 -10.89
N ASP A 176 23.68 8.37 -11.55
CA ASP A 176 22.86 8.74 -12.72
C ASP A 176 21.36 8.50 -12.50
N GLU A 177 20.64 9.57 -12.18
CA GLU A 177 19.20 9.64 -12.39
C GLU A 177 18.92 10.18 -13.79
N ASP A 178 18.55 9.30 -14.73
CA ASP A 178 18.16 9.70 -16.06
C ASP A 178 16.94 10.65 -16.04
N TYR A 179 17.06 11.79 -16.71
CA TYR A 179 16.00 12.81 -16.75
C TYR A 179 14.66 12.27 -17.30
N VAL A 180 14.71 11.32 -18.24
CA VAL A 180 13.51 10.70 -18.82
C VAL A 180 12.72 9.93 -17.75
N MET A 181 13.44 9.18 -16.90
CA MET A 181 12.87 8.39 -15.82
C MET A 181 12.37 9.29 -14.68
N LEU A 182 13.11 10.35 -14.35
CA LEU A 182 12.65 11.35 -13.39
C LEU A 182 11.35 12.01 -13.84
N LYS A 183 11.24 12.39 -15.11
CA LYS A 183 10.05 13.03 -15.67
C LYS A 183 8.81 12.14 -15.54
N SER A 184 8.94 10.84 -15.83
CA SER A 184 7.83 9.90 -15.68
C SER A 184 7.45 9.67 -14.22
N MET A 185 8.43 9.56 -13.31
CA MET A 185 8.17 9.44 -11.86
C MET A 185 7.48 10.68 -11.30
N PHE A 186 7.93 11.88 -11.67
CA PHE A 186 7.29 13.12 -11.24
C PHE A 186 5.83 13.22 -11.69
N MET A 187 5.54 12.84 -12.94
CA MET A 187 4.17 12.85 -13.44
C MET A 187 3.27 11.91 -12.61
N LEU A 188 3.75 10.70 -12.33
CA LEU A 188 3.05 9.74 -11.49
C LEU A 188 2.93 10.20 -10.03
N LEU A 189 3.92 10.92 -9.51
CA LEU A 189 3.89 11.52 -8.18
C LEU A 189 2.74 12.51 -8.04
N PHE A 190 2.63 13.48 -8.95
CA PHE A 190 1.52 14.45 -8.96
C PHE A 190 0.17 13.74 -9.01
N MET A 191 0.08 12.68 -9.82
CA MET A 191 -1.14 11.89 -9.92
C MET A 191 -1.46 11.15 -8.61
N SER A 192 -0.47 10.58 -7.93
CA SER A 192 -0.67 9.88 -6.66
C SER A 192 -1.18 10.78 -5.51
N LEU A 193 -1.01 12.11 -5.65
CA LEU A 193 -1.53 13.10 -4.70
C LEU A 193 -2.93 13.59 -5.09
N ILE A 194 -3.13 14.00 -6.35
CA ILE A 194 -4.31 14.75 -6.77
C ILE A 194 -5.44 13.83 -7.23
N VAL A 195 -5.13 12.70 -7.86
CA VAL A 195 -6.15 11.88 -8.54
C VAL A 195 -7.19 11.33 -7.57
N GLY A 196 -6.84 11.02 -6.32
CA GLY A 196 -7.81 10.50 -5.35
C GLY A 196 -8.94 11.48 -5.02
N SER A 197 -8.60 12.75 -4.75
CA SER A 197 -9.60 13.78 -4.47
C SER A 197 -10.38 14.18 -5.72
N PHE A 198 -9.70 14.27 -6.87
CA PHE A 198 -10.36 14.61 -8.13
C PHE A 198 -11.35 13.53 -8.57
N LEU A 199 -10.96 12.25 -8.49
CA LEU A 199 -11.81 11.13 -8.86
C LEU A 199 -12.99 10.95 -7.90
N SER A 200 -12.83 11.22 -6.60
CA SER A 200 -13.95 11.09 -5.66
C SER A 200 -15.09 12.05 -6.00
N TRP A 201 -14.76 13.28 -6.43
CA TRP A 201 -15.76 14.25 -6.91
C TRP A 201 -16.38 13.90 -8.26
N MET A 202 -15.65 13.19 -9.12
CA MET A 202 -16.11 12.80 -10.45
C MET A 202 -16.99 11.54 -10.43
N ILE A 203 -16.64 10.54 -9.63
CA ILE A 203 -17.30 9.23 -9.61
C ILE A 203 -18.56 9.28 -8.74
N PHE A 204 -18.51 9.93 -7.58
CA PHE A 204 -19.61 9.93 -6.62
C PHE A 204 -20.49 11.16 -6.81
N ASN A 205 -21.64 10.96 -7.46
CA ASN A 205 -22.68 12.00 -7.59
C ASN A 205 -23.30 12.37 -6.23
N TYR A 206 -23.33 11.44 -5.29
CA TYR A 206 -23.79 11.63 -3.92
C TYR A 206 -22.78 11.03 -2.94
N PRO A 207 -22.47 11.71 -1.83
CA PRO A 207 -21.61 11.13 -0.80
C PRO A 207 -22.32 9.96 -0.12
N TYR A 208 -21.56 8.91 0.21
CA TYR A 208 -22.09 7.81 1.01
C TYR A 208 -22.35 8.28 2.44
N MET A 209 -23.50 7.89 3.00
CA MET A 209 -23.84 8.20 4.38
C MET A 209 -23.14 7.23 5.33
N ILE A 210 -22.20 7.73 6.13
CA ILE A 210 -21.42 6.95 7.11
C ILE A 210 -21.76 7.45 8.53
N TYR A 211 -22.53 6.66 9.27
CA TYR A 211 -22.98 6.92 10.64
C TYR A 211 -22.33 5.99 11.72
N LEU A 212 -21.02 6.11 11.96
CA LEU A 212 -20.30 5.23 12.88
C LEU A 212 -20.12 5.85 14.28
N PRO A 213 -20.11 5.04 15.36
CA PRO A 213 -19.61 5.53 16.64
C PRO A 213 -18.12 5.86 16.53
N ILE A 214 -17.65 6.83 17.34
CA ILE A 214 -16.27 7.36 17.24
C ILE A 214 -15.20 6.27 17.33
N ASN A 215 -15.42 5.23 18.14
CA ASN A 215 -14.47 4.12 18.28
C ASN A 215 -14.30 3.32 16.99
N MET A 216 -15.38 3.08 16.25
CA MET A 216 -15.31 2.35 14.98
C MET A 216 -14.69 3.20 13.88
N LYS A 217 -14.99 4.51 13.86
CA LYS A 217 -14.36 5.44 12.93
C LYS A 217 -12.85 5.53 13.11
N MET A 218 -12.39 5.60 14.36
CA MET A 218 -10.95 5.65 14.67
C MET A 218 -10.24 4.30 14.55
N MET A 219 -10.96 3.20 14.31
CA MET A 219 -10.39 1.84 14.28
C MET A 219 -9.29 1.70 13.23
N VAL A 220 -9.46 2.30 12.04
CA VAL A 220 -8.45 2.27 10.98
C VAL A 220 -7.14 2.87 11.49
N ILE A 221 -7.20 4.06 12.10
CA ILE A 221 -6.02 4.75 12.63
C ILE A 221 -5.35 3.92 13.73
N TYR A 222 -6.11 3.31 14.65
CA TYR A 222 -5.54 2.45 15.70
C TYR A 222 -4.77 1.27 15.13
N VAL A 223 -5.34 0.57 14.16
CA VAL A 223 -4.71 -0.60 13.53
C VAL A 223 -3.49 -0.19 12.73
N MET A 224 -3.55 0.96 12.05
CA MET A 224 -2.42 1.51 11.32
C MET A 224 -1.25 1.86 12.24
N LEU A 225 -1.52 2.48 13.39
CA LEU A 225 -0.51 2.79 14.42
C LEU A 225 0.10 1.51 15.02
N MET A 226 -0.70 0.49 15.30
CA MET A 226 -0.18 -0.80 15.76
C MET A 226 0.75 -1.45 14.73
N GLY A 227 0.36 -1.45 13.45
CA GLY A 227 1.20 -1.96 12.37
C GLY A 227 2.51 -1.18 12.22
N LEU A 228 2.46 0.14 12.40
CA LEU A 228 3.63 1.03 12.37
C LEU A 228 4.62 0.69 13.50
N PHE A 229 4.09 0.51 14.72
CA PHE A 229 4.89 0.14 15.89
C PHE A 229 5.53 -1.25 15.74
N LEU A 230 4.78 -2.25 15.29
CA LEU A 230 5.32 -3.60 15.02
C LEU A 230 6.38 -3.57 13.90
N GLY A 231 6.16 -2.74 12.87
CA GLY A 231 7.10 -2.47 11.78
C GLY A 231 8.45 -2.03 12.29
N TYR A 232 8.42 -0.99 13.12
CA TYR A 232 9.59 -0.42 13.73
C TYR A 232 10.33 -1.40 14.65
N LEU A 233 9.60 -2.15 15.47
CA LEU A 233 10.21 -3.13 16.38
C LEU A 233 10.96 -4.21 15.59
N ILE A 234 10.32 -4.78 14.57
CA ILE A 234 10.90 -5.89 13.81
C ILE A 234 12.04 -5.42 12.92
N SER A 235 12.00 -4.19 12.37
CA SER A 235 13.14 -3.65 11.63
C SER A 235 14.36 -3.40 12.51
N ASN A 236 14.18 -3.13 13.80
CA ASN A 236 15.26 -2.91 14.75
C ASN A 236 15.83 -4.22 15.33
N MET A 237 15.09 -5.33 15.21
CA MET A 237 15.62 -6.64 15.56
C MET A 237 16.60 -7.06 14.47
N LYS A 238 17.89 -7.04 14.81
CA LYS A 238 18.97 -7.56 13.96
C LYS A 238 18.79 -9.04 13.66
#